data_AF-A0A927RN51-F1
#
_entry.id   AF-A0A927RN51-F1
#
_cell.length_a   1.000
_cell.length_b   1.000
_cell.length_c   1.000
_cell.angle_alpha   90.00
_cell.angle_beta   90.00
_cell.angle_gamma   90.00
#
_symmetry.space_group_name_H-M   'P 1'
#
loop_
_entity.id
_entity.type
_entity.pdbx_description
1 polymer ?
#
loop_
_entity_poly.entity_id
_entity_poly.type
_entity_poly.pdbx_seq_one_letter_code
_entity_poly.pdbx_strand_id
1 'polypeptide(L)'
;MKRKLSTIFTLFLTVIMSVCCLFACKEEADPKAQTKSVDLEKVTETLIVMKVNEAEEGATALSALTKLKEEGKIEFEVQESTYGAYIISINGKAEESSGNSGHSWMLYTSDEEFSTTDYGTVEYNGETYGQAALGASSLVVKSGEYYIWSYDAWTY
;
A
#
# COMPACT_ATOMS: atom_id res chain seq x y z
N MET A 1 -50.79 49.38 14.01
CA MET A 1 -50.35 48.72 15.26
C MET A 1 -50.12 47.23 14.95
N LYS A 2 -48.86 46.78 15.09
CA LYS A 2 -48.34 45.38 15.23
C LYS A 2 -48.75 44.35 14.13
N ARG A 3 -47.96 44.17 13.05
CA ARG A 3 -46.83 43.22 12.90
C ARG A 3 -47.09 41.83 13.49
N LYS A 4 -47.08 40.77 12.65
CA LYS A 4 -46.19 39.57 12.75
C LYS A 4 -46.19 38.79 11.41
N LEU A 5 -45.42 39.32 10.47
CA LEU A 5 -44.95 38.64 9.24
C LEU A 5 -43.61 37.97 9.60
N SER A 6 -43.60 36.83 10.32
CA SER A 6 -42.34 36.23 10.80
C SER A 6 -42.48 34.82 11.39
N THR A 7 -43.03 33.83 10.67
CA THR A 7 -42.86 32.42 11.13
C THR A 7 -42.95 31.34 10.04
N ILE A 8 -42.85 31.68 8.75
CA ILE A 8 -42.85 30.66 7.67
C ILE A 8 -41.52 30.64 6.90
N PHE A 9 -40.57 31.49 7.27
CA PHE A 9 -39.27 31.63 6.59
C PHE A 9 -38.08 31.22 7.47
N THR A 10 -38.27 30.20 8.31
CA THR A 10 -37.22 29.67 9.21
C THR A 10 -37.21 28.14 9.23
N LEU A 11 -37.40 27.52 8.06
CA LEU A 11 -37.31 26.05 7.95
C LEU A 11 -36.63 25.55 6.66
N PHE A 12 -36.02 26.44 5.86
CA PHE A 12 -35.43 26.05 4.56
C PHE A 12 -33.98 26.50 4.36
N LEU A 13 -33.31 27.03 5.39
CA LEU A 13 -31.96 27.60 5.28
C LEU A 13 -30.95 27.02 6.29
N THR A 14 -31.08 25.75 6.65
CA THR A 14 -30.13 25.04 7.55
C THR A 14 -29.74 23.65 7.06
N VAL A 15 -29.98 23.32 5.78
CA VAL A 15 -29.74 21.96 5.24
C VAL A 15 -28.67 21.90 4.13
N ILE A 16 -28.11 23.03 3.65
CA ILE A 16 -27.28 23.04 2.43
C ILE A 16 -25.78 23.36 2.67
N MET A 17 -25.34 23.60 3.91
CA MET A 17 -23.95 24.02 4.18
C MET A 17 -23.17 23.09 5.12
N SER A 18 -23.36 21.77 4.99
CA SER A 18 -22.50 20.79 5.68
C SER A 18 -22.40 19.45 4.93
N VAL A 19 -22.42 19.49 3.59
CA VAL A 19 -22.15 18.33 2.72
C VAL A 19 -20.95 18.65 1.81
N CYS A 20 -19.84 19.10 2.39
CA CYS A 20 -18.58 19.32 1.66
C CYS A 20 -17.34 18.70 2.34
N CYS A 21 -17.47 17.98 3.45
CA CYS A 21 -16.31 17.59 4.27
C CYS A 21 -16.04 16.08 4.39
N LEU A 22 -16.59 15.21 3.53
CA LEU A 22 -16.37 13.75 3.66
C LEU A 22 -15.99 13.00 2.38
N PHE A 23 -15.41 13.69 1.41
CA PHE A 23 -14.51 13.04 0.46
C PHE A 23 -13.10 13.53 0.76
N ALA A 24 -12.59 13.17 1.94
CA ALA A 24 -11.17 12.84 1.98
C ALA A 24 -11.05 11.69 0.98
N CYS A 25 -10.56 11.95 -0.24
CA CYS A 25 -10.20 10.91 -1.17
C CYS A 25 -9.13 10.09 -0.48
N LYS A 26 -9.55 9.06 0.26
CA LYS A 26 -8.68 7.96 0.59
C LYS A 26 -8.32 7.38 -0.77
N GLU A 27 -7.03 7.41 -1.09
CA GLU A 27 -6.55 6.85 -2.34
C GLU A 27 -6.86 5.35 -2.31
N GLU A 28 -7.82 4.92 -3.12
CA GLU A 28 -8.22 3.53 -3.21
C GLU A 28 -7.46 2.88 -4.36
N ALA A 29 -7.08 1.61 -4.19
CA ALA A 29 -6.46 0.84 -5.24
C ALA A 29 -7.39 0.77 -6.46
N ASP A 30 -6.91 1.21 -7.63
CA ASP A 30 -7.59 1.03 -8.91
C ASP A 30 -6.95 -0.17 -9.63
N PRO A 31 -7.69 -1.26 -9.91
CA PRO A 31 -7.14 -2.43 -10.60
C PRO A 31 -6.59 -2.14 -12.00
N LYS A 32 -6.88 -0.97 -12.58
CA LYS A 32 -6.35 -0.55 -13.89
C LYS A 32 -5.15 0.39 -13.77
N ALA A 33 -4.96 1.06 -12.63
CA ALA A 33 -3.86 1.99 -12.43
C ALA A 33 -2.53 1.26 -12.43
N GLN A 34 -1.54 1.85 -13.10
CA GLN A 34 -0.22 1.25 -13.27
C GLN A 34 0.88 2.08 -12.63
N THR A 35 1.89 1.37 -12.13
CA THR A 35 3.16 2.02 -11.80
C THR A 35 3.94 2.25 -13.09
N LYS A 36 4.31 3.51 -13.35
CA LYS A 36 4.95 3.90 -14.61
C LYS A 36 6.47 3.71 -14.55
N SER A 37 7.08 3.99 -13.41
CA SER A 37 8.52 3.90 -13.21
C SER A 37 8.86 3.45 -11.80
N VAL A 38 9.74 2.44 -11.71
CA VAL A 38 10.29 1.91 -10.46
C VAL A 38 11.79 1.70 -10.61
N ASP A 39 12.56 2.27 -9.69
CA ASP A 39 13.97 1.93 -9.55
C ASP A 39 14.13 0.76 -8.60
N LEU A 40 14.91 -0.22 -9.05
CA LEU A 40 15.27 -1.39 -8.26
C LEU A 40 16.66 -1.13 -7.67
N GLU A 41 16.70 -0.63 -6.44
CA GLU A 41 17.95 -0.18 -5.81
C GLU A 41 18.78 -1.35 -5.26
N LYS A 42 18.12 -2.41 -4.78
CA LYS A 42 18.81 -3.58 -4.23
C LYS A 42 18.02 -4.85 -4.51
N VAL A 43 18.75 -5.89 -4.89
CA VAL A 43 18.23 -7.25 -5.06
C VAL A 43 19.21 -8.22 -4.42
N THR A 44 18.72 -9.02 -3.49
CA THR A 44 19.43 -10.15 -2.88
C THR A 44 18.47 -11.32 -2.76
N GLU A 45 18.93 -12.46 -2.22
CA GLU A 45 18.07 -13.62 -1.98
C GLU A 45 16.94 -13.35 -0.98
N THR A 46 17.12 -12.39 -0.07
CA THR A 46 16.18 -12.15 1.06
C THR A 46 15.71 -10.69 1.15
N LEU A 47 16.11 -9.82 0.23
CA LEU A 47 15.81 -8.40 0.29
C LEU A 47 15.71 -7.80 -1.10
N ILE A 48 14.58 -7.15 -1.38
CA ILE A 48 14.31 -6.37 -2.58
C ILE A 48 13.95 -4.96 -2.15
N VAL A 49 14.65 -3.96 -2.67
CA VAL A 49 14.37 -2.55 -2.37
C VAL A 49 13.97 -1.84 -3.65
N MET A 50 12.77 -1.29 -3.62
CA MET A 50 12.16 -0.57 -4.74
C MET A 50 11.92 0.87 -4.34
N LYS A 51 12.20 1.80 -5.24
CA LYS A 51 11.76 3.19 -5.15
C LYS A 51 10.77 3.48 -6.27
N VAL A 52 9.57 3.89 -5.93
CA VAL A 52 8.56 4.26 -6.94
C VAL A 52 8.85 5.69 -7.38
N ASN A 53 9.17 5.89 -8.64
CA ASN A 53 9.50 7.22 -9.19
C ASN A 53 8.26 7.92 -9.75
N GLU A 54 7.38 7.14 -10.40
CA GLU A 54 6.15 7.65 -10.98
C GLU A 54 5.08 6.55 -10.99
N ALA A 55 3.89 6.89 -10.52
CA ALA A 55 2.73 6.01 -10.47
C ALA A 55 1.46 6.76 -10.87
N GLU A 56 0.50 6.03 -11.45
CA GLU A 56 -0.87 6.52 -11.61
C GLU A 56 -1.59 6.50 -10.26
N GLU A 57 -2.58 7.38 -10.09
CA GLU A 57 -3.42 7.40 -8.90
C GLU A 57 -4.09 6.03 -8.68
N GLY A 58 -3.95 5.47 -7.48
CA GLY A 58 -4.46 4.14 -7.15
C GLY A 58 -3.60 2.96 -7.61
N ALA A 59 -2.43 3.19 -8.23
CA ALA A 59 -1.48 2.12 -8.54
C ALA A 59 -0.98 1.46 -7.24
N THR A 60 -0.76 0.16 -7.27
CA THR A 60 -0.48 -0.63 -6.05
C THR A 60 0.95 -1.13 -5.97
N ALA A 61 1.38 -1.59 -4.78
CA ALA A 61 2.69 -2.23 -4.61
C ALA A 61 2.84 -3.48 -5.49
N LEU A 62 1.75 -4.20 -5.76
CA LEU A 62 1.72 -5.29 -6.72
C LEU A 62 1.93 -4.80 -8.16
N SER A 63 1.37 -3.65 -8.55
CA SER A 63 1.63 -3.07 -9.88
C SER A 63 3.10 -2.66 -10.03
N ALA A 64 3.75 -2.19 -8.96
CA ALA A 64 5.18 -1.87 -8.96
C ALA A 64 6.04 -3.13 -9.14
N LEU A 65 5.73 -4.24 -8.45
CA LEU A 65 6.39 -5.53 -8.68
C LEU A 65 6.15 -6.04 -10.11
N THR A 66 4.90 -5.95 -10.59
CA THR A 66 4.53 -6.36 -11.96
C THR A 66 5.35 -5.59 -12.99
N LYS A 67 5.50 -4.28 -12.81
CA LYS A 67 6.35 -3.44 -13.67
C LYS A 67 7.79 -3.95 -13.74
N LEU A 68 8.40 -4.29 -12.59
CA LEU A 68 9.76 -4.84 -12.55
C LEU A 68 9.86 -6.23 -13.21
N LYS A 69 8.82 -7.04 -13.09
CA LYS A 69 8.73 -8.34 -13.77
C LYS A 69 8.61 -8.20 -15.29
N GLU A 70 7.79 -7.29 -15.77
CA GLU A 70 7.68 -6.97 -17.21
C GLU A 70 9.01 -6.47 -17.80
N GLU A 71 9.80 -5.78 -16.98
CA GLU A 71 11.16 -5.33 -17.34
C GLU A 71 12.23 -6.44 -17.21
N GLY A 72 11.85 -7.64 -16.76
CA GLY A 72 12.75 -8.77 -16.58
C GLY A 72 13.77 -8.58 -15.45
N LYS A 73 13.49 -7.68 -14.50
CA LYS A 73 14.38 -7.37 -13.37
C LYS A 73 14.20 -8.32 -12.18
N ILE A 74 12.99 -8.83 -12.00
CA ILE A 74 12.64 -9.82 -10.97
C ILE A 74 11.63 -10.82 -11.54
N GLU A 75 11.52 -11.97 -10.90
CA GLU A 75 10.40 -12.89 -11.05
C GLU A 75 9.66 -12.99 -9.73
N PHE A 76 8.34 -13.15 -9.77
CA PHE A 76 7.56 -13.43 -8.57
C PHE A 76 6.32 -14.24 -8.90
N GLU A 77 5.83 -14.93 -7.87
CA GLU A 77 4.61 -15.72 -7.90
C GLU A 77 3.64 -15.19 -6.84
N VAL A 78 2.35 -15.24 -7.17
CA VAL A 78 1.28 -14.82 -6.29
C VAL A 78 0.28 -15.93 -6.09
N GLN A 79 -0.33 -15.94 -4.92
CA GLN A 79 -1.50 -16.73 -4.62
C GLN A 79 -2.70 -15.82 -4.41
N GLU A 80 -3.77 -16.06 -5.17
CA GLU A 80 -5.03 -15.35 -5.02
C GLU A 80 -5.75 -15.76 -3.72
N SER A 81 -6.31 -14.77 -3.03
CA SER A 81 -7.08 -14.98 -1.80
C SER A 81 -8.29 -14.05 -1.75
N THR A 82 -9.18 -14.26 -0.77
CA THR A 82 -10.30 -13.33 -0.50
C THR A 82 -9.83 -11.94 -0.06
N TYR A 83 -8.57 -11.80 0.33
CA TYR A 83 -7.95 -10.53 0.75
C TYR A 83 -7.08 -9.90 -0.35
N GLY A 84 -7.09 -10.48 -1.56
CA GLY A 84 -6.25 -10.06 -2.69
C GLY A 84 -5.06 -10.98 -2.93
N ALA A 85 -4.23 -10.59 -3.90
CA ALA A 85 -3.06 -11.36 -4.30
C ALA A 85 -1.94 -11.24 -3.27
N TYR A 86 -1.46 -12.38 -2.80
CA TYR A 86 -0.40 -12.51 -1.81
C TYR A 86 0.88 -13.04 -2.46
N ILE A 87 2.03 -12.43 -2.16
CA ILE A 87 3.33 -12.83 -2.74
C ILE A 87 3.83 -14.09 -2.03
N ILE A 88 4.00 -15.18 -2.78
CA ILE A 88 4.48 -16.47 -2.24
C ILE A 88 5.93 -16.77 -2.62
N SER A 89 6.49 -16.09 -3.61
CA SER A 89 7.86 -16.30 -4.06
C SER A 89 8.38 -15.07 -4.80
N ILE A 90 9.66 -14.72 -4.58
CA ILE A 90 10.40 -13.75 -5.37
C ILE A 90 11.73 -14.37 -5.78
N ASN A 91 12.09 -14.29 -7.06
CA ASN A 91 13.31 -14.84 -7.65
C ASN A 91 13.55 -16.33 -7.28
N GLY A 92 12.48 -17.11 -7.18
CA GLY A 92 12.54 -18.54 -6.85
C GLY A 92 12.69 -18.85 -5.36
N LYS A 93 12.82 -17.84 -4.48
CA LYS A 93 12.78 -18.04 -3.03
C LYS A 93 11.33 -18.02 -2.56
N ALA A 94 10.77 -19.21 -2.40
CA ALA A 94 9.42 -19.42 -1.94
C ALA A 94 9.28 -19.24 -0.41
N GLU A 95 8.08 -18.89 0.03
CA GLU A 95 7.72 -18.96 1.44
C GLU A 95 7.83 -20.39 1.98
N GLU A 96 8.17 -20.49 3.27
CA GLU A 96 8.34 -21.75 3.97
C GLU A 96 7.44 -21.73 5.20
N SER A 97 6.65 -22.78 5.43
CA SER A 97 5.76 -22.85 6.58
C SER A 97 5.78 -24.26 7.18
N SER A 98 5.94 -24.32 8.50
CA SER A 98 5.91 -25.55 9.30
C SER A 98 5.23 -25.30 10.65
N GLY A 99 4.00 -25.79 10.77
CA GLY A 99 3.20 -25.63 11.99
C GLY A 99 2.96 -24.15 12.32
N ASN A 100 3.52 -23.70 13.43
CA ASN A 100 3.36 -22.33 13.92
C ASN A 100 4.52 -21.41 13.56
N SER A 101 5.44 -21.83 12.69
CA SER A 101 6.61 -21.03 12.31
C SER A 101 6.88 -21.12 10.82
N GLY A 102 7.52 -20.11 10.27
CA GLY A 102 7.84 -20.08 8.86
C GLY A 102 8.66 -18.87 8.46
N HIS A 103 8.82 -18.69 7.16
CA HIS A 103 9.37 -17.50 6.53
C HIS A 103 8.45 -17.05 5.40
N SER A 104 8.23 -15.76 5.27
CA SER A 104 7.43 -15.17 4.18
C SER A 104 8.05 -13.86 3.70
N TRP A 105 7.60 -13.42 2.51
CA TRP A 105 7.96 -12.11 1.98
C TRP A 105 7.08 -11.04 2.63
N MET A 106 7.68 -10.26 3.52
CA MET A 106 7.04 -9.16 4.23
C MET A 106 7.29 -7.84 3.50
N LEU A 107 6.26 -7.01 3.41
CA LEU A 107 6.32 -5.69 2.78
C LEU A 107 6.53 -4.60 3.83
N TYR A 108 7.49 -3.73 3.59
CA TYR A 108 7.81 -2.55 4.39
C TYR A 108 7.77 -1.31 3.50
N THR A 109 7.52 -0.14 4.09
CA THR A 109 7.43 1.10 3.32
C THR A 109 7.84 2.33 4.13
N SER A 110 8.26 3.38 3.45
CA SER A 110 8.44 4.72 4.03
C SER A 110 7.16 5.54 4.10
N ASP A 111 6.04 5.05 3.53
CA ASP A 111 4.75 5.70 3.67
C ASP A 111 4.24 5.59 5.11
N GLU A 112 4.51 6.62 5.92
CA GLU A 112 4.18 6.67 7.34
C GLU A 112 2.69 6.46 7.63
N GLU A 113 1.79 6.77 6.68
CA GLU A 113 0.35 6.56 6.82
C GLU A 113 -0.02 5.08 6.92
N PHE A 114 0.73 4.23 6.19
CA PHE A 114 0.48 2.80 6.09
C PHE A 114 1.63 1.95 6.62
N SER A 115 2.60 2.54 7.32
CA SER A 115 3.69 1.83 7.97
C SER A 115 3.44 1.71 9.48
N THR A 116 3.86 0.60 10.08
CA THR A 116 3.90 0.44 11.53
C THR A 116 5.14 -0.33 11.96
N THR A 117 5.69 0.04 13.12
CA THR A 117 6.83 -0.67 13.74
C THR A 117 6.37 -1.80 14.66
N ASP A 118 5.07 -1.94 14.91
CA ASP A 118 4.54 -2.91 15.88
C ASP A 118 4.67 -4.37 15.43
N TYR A 119 4.70 -4.59 14.11
CA TYR A 119 4.74 -5.92 13.51
C TYR A 119 6.09 -6.29 12.90
N GLY A 120 6.98 -5.31 12.73
CA GLY A 120 8.32 -5.53 12.21
C GLY A 120 8.94 -4.24 11.71
N THR A 121 10.25 -4.27 11.52
CA THR A 121 11.01 -3.20 10.88
C THR A 121 12.14 -3.76 10.04
N VAL A 122 12.51 -3.06 8.98
CA VAL A 122 13.71 -3.35 8.18
C VAL A 122 14.59 -2.10 8.10
N GLU A 123 15.91 -2.28 8.17
CA GLU A 123 16.87 -1.20 7.98
C GLU A 123 17.44 -1.19 6.56
N TYR A 124 17.45 -0.02 5.93
CA TYR A 124 18.11 0.19 4.65
C TYR A 124 18.67 1.61 4.57
N ASN A 125 19.91 1.76 4.09
CA ASN A 125 20.62 3.04 4.00
C ASN A 125 20.65 3.90 5.29
N GLY A 126 20.59 3.25 6.47
CA GLY A 126 20.59 3.94 7.77
C GLY A 126 19.23 4.48 8.19
N GLU A 127 18.17 4.19 7.43
CA GLU A 127 16.77 4.48 7.76
C GLU A 127 16.06 3.19 8.18
N THR A 128 15.05 3.34 9.04
CA THR A 128 14.20 2.25 9.52
C THR A 128 12.83 2.36 8.87
N TYR A 129 12.37 1.29 8.24
CA TYR A 129 11.07 1.23 7.57
C TYR A 129 10.14 0.31 8.36
N GLY A 130 8.91 0.78 8.61
CA GLY A 130 7.86 0.00 9.26
C GLY A 130 7.23 -0.99 8.29
N GLN A 131 6.69 -2.08 8.84
CA GLN A 131 5.92 -3.04 8.05
C GLN A 131 4.64 -2.38 7.52
N ALA A 132 4.29 -2.66 6.28
CA ALA A 132 3.08 -2.14 5.67
C ALA A 132 1.83 -2.75 6.33
N ALA A 133 0.85 -1.89 6.62
CA ALA A 133 -0.44 -2.27 7.19
C ALA A 133 -1.38 -2.93 6.17
N LEU A 134 -1.06 -2.84 4.87
CA LEU A 134 -1.84 -3.38 3.76
C LEU A 134 -0.98 -4.31 2.88
N GLY A 135 -1.63 -5.31 2.29
CA GLY A 135 -0.98 -6.24 1.35
C GLY A 135 -0.71 -5.62 -0.03
N ALA A 136 0.06 -6.34 -0.85
CA ALA A 136 0.57 -5.86 -2.15
C ALA A 136 -0.50 -5.30 -3.08
N SER A 137 -1.66 -5.96 -3.15
CA SER A 137 -2.77 -5.60 -4.03
C SER A 137 -3.61 -4.42 -3.54
N SER A 138 -3.39 -3.95 -2.31
CA SER A 138 -4.22 -2.94 -1.67
C SER A 138 -3.44 -1.72 -1.21
N LEU A 139 -2.13 -1.86 -0.97
CA LEU A 139 -1.27 -0.73 -0.67
C LEU A 139 -1.05 0.10 -1.93
N VAL A 140 -1.63 1.29 -1.96
CA VAL A 140 -1.40 2.27 -3.02
C VAL A 140 0.01 2.85 -2.89
N VAL A 141 0.73 2.92 -4.01
CA VAL A 141 2.11 3.42 -4.03
C VAL A 141 2.16 4.91 -4.29
N LYS A 142 3.02 5.61 -3.55
CA LYS A 142 3.27 7.06 -3.71
C LYS A 142 4.63 7.26 -4.38
N SER A 143 4.71 8.26 -5.25
CA SER A 143 5.97 8.61 -5.92
C SER A 143 6.95 9.22 -4.92
N GLY A 144 8.21 8.77 -4.96
CA GLY A 144 9.27 9.14 -4.03
C GLY A 144 9.46 8.15 -2.87
N GLU A 145 8.46 7.30 -2.59
CA GLU A 145 8.48 6.36 -1.47
C GLU A 145 9.21 5.05 -1.80
N TYR A 146 9.71 4.43 -0.73
CA TYR A 146 10.33 3.12 -0.73
C TYR A 146 9.32 2.02 -0.40
N TYR A 147 9.47 0.90 -1.11
CA TYR A 147 8.73 -0.33 -0.87
C TYR A 147 9.73 -1.49 -0.86
N ILE A 148 9.85 -2.14 0.30
CA ILE A 148 10.91 -3.11 0.58
C ILE A 148 10.26 -4.46 0.85
N TRP A 149 10.69 -5.49 0.12
CA TRP A 149 10.32 -6.87 0.38
C TRP A 149 11.46 -7.56 1.11
N SER A 150 11.22 -8.04 2.32
CA SER A 150 12.19 -8.81 3.09
C SER A 150 11.67 -10.22 3.34
N TYR A 151 12.54 -11.21 3.24
CA TYR A 151 12.22 -12.60 3.54
C TYR A 151 12.48 -12.88 5.02
N ASP A 152 11.42 -12.77 5.81
CA ASP A 152 11.53 -12.72 7.26
C ASP A 152 10.88 -13.93 7.93
N ALA A 153 11.47 -14.35 9.05
CA ALA A 153 10.95 -15.42 9.87
C ALA A 153 9.75 -14.93 10.70
N TRP A 154 8.77 -15.79 10.89
CA TRP A 154 7.63 -15.56 11.77
C TRP A 154 7.32 -16.78 12.64
N THR A 155 6.67 -16.54 13.78
CA THR A 155 6.15 -17.58 14.66
C THR A 155 4.86 -17.10 15.33
N TYR A 156 3.91 -18.01 15.54
CA TYR A 156 2.62 -17.78 16.21
C TYR A 156 2.49 -18.56 17.52
#